data_AF-A0A9J6FE98-F1
#
_entry.id   AF-A0A9J6FE98-F1
#
_cell.length_a   1.000
_cell.length_b   1.000
_cell.length_c   1.000
_cell.angle_alpha   90.00
_cell.angle_beta   90.00
_cell.angle_gamma   90.00
#
_symmetry.space_group_name_H-M   'P 1'
#
loop_
_entity.id
_entity.type
_entity.pdbx_description
1 polymer ?
#
loop_
_entity_poly.entity_id
_entity_poly.type
_entity_poly.pdbx_seq_one_letter_code
_entity_poly.pdbx_strand_id
1 'polypeptide(L)'
;MYDPEETFGTGSGADHSVTTVCCWQAPCLSCRFCFATGAEQGGGRKQTCMRTDLCTYIPHEITQSAGFMLVNVINAKHCLKFLSYNSCLADLLTKVSVTAFAYGMICFVCFDRNRRWMPFFGRKDIFGRPDKPRILFWTTIFGEWFSGLSKGGTAELRYWAPFWGCADRCYIANDRRTLAISDAVVFYACDLNASDLPARRAPGQKWVLWSLEPPTSCDMSPLVPMKTAINWTMTYRRDSDVLDAYAAVTARKRPASYSFDRLKERWMHKKTMAVWPVSHCDTFGKREDFVEELQRHIHVDVYGKCGNYSCSRSVRNSCHRQFASEYFFLLSFENTVCKDYVTEKLYFTLLFDIIPVTFGGADYQALAPPGSYIDALKFKTPKDLADYLKVVSEDFELYKSYFQWKGKYDVKPWEYYTFCKLCAKLHSTSFRETSVYPDILQWWNDTSHCRTWNRNAKQLL
;
A
#
# COMPACT_ATOMS: atom_id res chain seq x y z
N MET A 1 -55.93 -12.25 5.18
CA MET A 1 -56.82 -12.74 4.12
C MET A 1 -55.93 -13.30 3.03
N TYR A 2 -55.99 -14.62 2.86
CA TYR A 2 -55.68 -15.44 1.69
C TYR A 2 -54.40 -15.25 0.86
N ASP A 3 -53.65 -16.36 0.81
CA ASP A 3 -52.79 -16.86 -0.27
C ASP A 3 -53.48 -16.83 -1.65
N PRO A 4 -52.71 -17.06 -2.73
CA PRO A 4 -52.91 -18.32 -3.44
C PRO A 4 -51.62 -19.10 -3.76
N GLU A 5 -51.84 -20.42 -3.77
CA GLU A 5 -50.95 -21.54 -4.08
C GLU A 5 -50.45 -21.61 -5.54
N GLU A 6 -49.63 -22.64 -5.78
CA GLU A 6 -49.32 -23.36 -7.05
C GLU A 6 -47.86 -23.21 -7.52
N THR A 7 -47.11 -24.25 -7.91
CA THR A 7 -47.36 -25.69 -8.10
C THR A 7 -45.98 -26.41 -8.16
N PHE A 8 -45.90 -27.66 -7.67
CA PHE A 8 -44.74 -28.53 -7.86
C PHE A 8 -44.87 -29.32 -9.18
N GLY A 9 -43.86 -29.22 -10.04
CA GLY A 9 -43.66 -30.13 -11.18
C GLY A 9 -42.97 -31.43 -10.74
N THR A 10 -43.54 -32.56 -11.11
CA THR A 10 -43.04 -33.91 -10.88
C THR A 10 -41.89 -34.24 -11.84
N GLY A 11 -40.69 -34.47 -11.31
CA GLY A 11 -39.56 -35.05 -12.01
C GLY A 11 -39.03 -36.24 -11.23
N SER A 12 -39.27 -37.43 -11.76
CA SER A 12 -38.78 -38.70 -11.22
C SER A 12 -37.25 -38.77 -11.31
N GLY A 13 -36.58 -38.75 -10.17
CA GLY A 13 -35.16 -39.08 -10.04
C GLY A 13 -34.87 -39.30 -8.56
N ALA A 14 -34.49 -40.52 -8.19
CA ALA A 14 -34.18 -40.87 -6.81
C ALA A 14 -32.89 -40.17 -6.37
N ASP A 15 -33.00 -39.24 -5.42
CA ASP A 15 -31.87 -38.80 -4.60
C ASP A 15 -32.40 -38.37 -3.22
N HIS A 16 -31.76 -38.84 -2.16
CA HIS A 16 -32.09 -38.45 -0.79
C HIS A 16 -31.74 -36.98 -0.57
N SER A 17 -32.72 -36.07 -0.69
CA SER A 17 -32.51 -34.64 -0.49
C SER A 17 -32.70 -34.21 0.98
N VAL A 18 -31.70 -33.53 1.53
CA VAL A 18 -31.79 -32.78 2.78
C VAL A 18 -32.08 -31.32 2.43
N THR A 19 -33.25 -30.81 2.78
CA THR A 19 -33.60 -29.41 2.54
C THR A 19 -33.20 -28.57 3.75
N THR A 20 -32.31 -27.60 3.56
CA THR A 20 -31.87 -26.66 4.61
C THR A 20 -32.41 -25.27 4.31
N VAL A 21 -33.11 -24.67 5.27
CA VAL A 21 -33.56 -23.28 5.21
C VAL A 21 -33.03 -22.56 6.45
N CYS A 22 -32.24 -21.51 6.25
CA CYS A 22 -31.74 -20.65 7.33
C CYS A 22 -32.19 -19.21 7.06
N CYS A 23 -32.77 -18.57 8.07
CA CYS A 23 -33.17 -17.16 8.03
C CYS A 23 -32.32 -16.35 9.00
N TRP A 24 -31.90 -15.17 8.57
CA TRP A 24 -31.15 -14.22 9.40
C TRP A 24 -32.13 -13.28 10.13
N GLN A 25 -32.11 -13.30 11.46
CA GLN A 25 -32.69 -12.25 12.29
C GLN A 25 -31.68 -11.92 13.39
N ALA A 26 -31.05 -10.74 13.31
CA ALA A 26 -30.06 -10.33 14.30
C ALA A 26 -30.68 -10.35 15.72
N PRO A 27 -30.01 -10.93 16.75
CA PRO A 27 -28.61 -11.37 16.78
C PRO A 27 -28.41 -12.89 16.65
N CYS A 28 -29.34 -13.64 16.02
CA CYS A 28 -29.32 -15.10 16.01
C CYS A 28 -29.50 -15.73 14.62
N LEU A 29 -28.82 -16.86 14.39
CA LEU A 29 -29.05 -17.70 13.22
C LEU A 29 -29.95 -18.87 13.62
N SER A 30 -31.16 -18.93 13.06
CA SER A 30 -32.10 -20.04 13.25
C SER A 30 -32.11 -20.91 12.00
N CYS A 31 -31.68 -22.16 12.12
CA CYS A 31 -31.69 -23.13 11.02
C CYS A 31 -32.61 -24.31 11.37
N ARG A 32 -33.43 -24.71 10.39
CA ARG A 32 -34.34 -25.86 10.51
C ARG A 32 -33.91 -26.94 9.53
N PHE A 33 -33.64 -28.13 10.05
CA PHE A 33 -33.23 -29.30 9.27
C PHE A 33 -34.33 -30.35 9.35
N CYS A 34 -34.91 -30.73 8.22
CA CYS A 34 -35.94 -31.74 8.15
C CYS A 34 -35.41 -32.96 7.40
N PHE A 35 -35.53 -34.13 8.02
CA PHE A 35 -35.14 -35.41 7.43
C PHE A 35 -36.40 -36.19 7.04
N ALA A 36 -36.37 -36.80 5.85
CA ALA A 36 -37.36 -37.79 5.46
C ALA A 36 -36.80 -39.19 5.76
N THR A 37 -37.40 -39.91 6.70
CA THR A 37 -37.05 -41.31 6.97
C THR A 37 -37.82 -42.22 6.01
N GLY A 38 -37.13 -43.20 5.43
CA GLY A 38 -37.69 -44.17 4.47
C GLY A 38 -38.83 -45.00 5.05
N ALA A 39 -39.71 -45.48 4.17
CA ALA A 39 -40.97 -46.13 4.50
C ALA A 39 -40.81 -47.56 5.04
N GLU A 40 -41.53 -47.89 6.12
CA GLU A 40 -42.02 -49.25 6.36
C GLU A 40 -43.39 -49.40 5.69
N GLN A 41 -43.67 -50.59 5.16
CA GLN A 41 -44.88 -50.88 4.39
C GLN A 41 -46.14 -50.64 5.25
N GLY A 42 -47.00 -49.72 4.79
CA GLY A 42 -48.34 -49.52 5.35
C GLY A 42 -48.43 -48.47 6.45
N GLY A 43 -48.17 -47.20 6.14
CA GLY A 43 -48.44 -46.06 7.03
C GLY A 43 -47.64 -44.81 6.63
N GLY A 44 -48.30 -43.65 6.51
CA GLY A 44 -47.76 -42.43 5.87
C GLY A 44 -46.39 -41.92 6.35
N ARG A 45 -45.68 -41.22 5.46
CA ARG A 45 -44.35 -40.61 5.72
C ARG A 45 -44.40 -39.67 6.93
N LYS A 46 -43.62 -39.97 7.98
CA LYS A 46 -43.32 -39.02 9.06
C LYS A 46 -42.08 -38.20 8.70
N GLN A 47 -42.19 -36.89 8.83
CA GLN A 47 -41.08 -35.96 8.64
C GLN A 47 -40.63 -35.46 10.02
N THR A 48 -39.36 -35.62 10.35
CA THR A 48 -38.80 -35.17 11.64
C THR A 48 -37.93 -33.96 11.39
N CYS A 49 -38.28 -32.83 12.02
CA CYS A 49 -37.56 -31.57 11.86
C CYS A 49 -36.89 -31.17 13.18
N MET A 50 -35.59 -30.89 13.13
CA MET A 50 -34.83 -30.29 14.22
C MET A 50 -34.62 -28.81 13.96
N ARG A 51 -34.72 -28.00 15.01
CA ARG A 51 -34.43 -26.57 14.99
C ARG A 51 -33.18 -26.32 15.82
N THR A 52 -32.25 -25.54 15.29
CA THR A 52 -31.04 -25.13 16.00
C THR A 52 -30.89 -23.62 15.90
N ASP A 53 -30.81 -22.96 17.05
CA ASP A 53 -30.65 -21.51 17.15
C ASP A 53 -29.24 -21.23 17.70
N LEU A 54 -28.41 -20.51 16.93
CA LEU A 54 -27.12 -20.00 17.39
C LEU A 54 -27.28 -18.53 17.76
N CYS A 55 -27.20 -18.24 19.07
CA CYS A 55 -27.14 -16.90 19.63
C CYS A 55 -25.89 -16.78 20.51
N THR A 56 -25.04 -15.78 20.27
CA THR A 56 -23.87 -15.51 21.12
C THR A 56 -24.16 -14.41 22.14
N TYR A 57 -24.03 -14.73 23.43
CA TYR A 57 -23.97 -13.77 24.54
C TYR A 57 -22.80 -14.17 25.47
N ILE A 58 -21.99 -13.22 25.93
CA ILE A 58 -20.85 -13.38 26.88
C ILE A 58 -21.33 -12.76 28.21
N PRO A 59 -21.23 -13.36 29.44
CA PRO A 59 -19.94 -13.59 30.17
C PRO A 59 -19.87 -14.71 31.27
N HIS A 60 -18.63 -14.93 31.77
CA HIS A 60 -18.10 -15.44 33.07
C HIS A 60 -18.64 -16.70 33.82
N GLU A 61 -17.69 -17.61 34.13
CA GLU A 61 -17.55 -18.59 35.24
C GLU A 61 -18.38 -19.90 35.38
N ILE A 62 -17.62 -21.02 35.44
CA ILE A 62 -17.68 -22.22 36.33
C ILE A 62 -18.74 -23.37 36.11
N THR A 63 -18.17 -24.57 35.86
CA THR A 63 -18.57 -25.99 36.14
C THR A 63 -19.71 -26.75 35.44
N GLN A 64 -19.31 -27.98 35.04
CA GLN A 64 -20.02 -29.27 35.00
C GLN A 64 -21.23 -29.48 34.07
N SER A 65 -21.08 -30.40 33.10
CA SER A 65 -21.81 -31.69 33.01
C SER A 65 -21.90 -32.19 31.56
N ALA A 66 -21.64 -33.49 31.37
CA ALA A 66 -21.62 -34.19 30.09
C ALA A 66 -23.03 -34.49 29.52
N GLY A 67 -23.14 -34.63 28.20
CA GLY A 67 -24.35 -35.18 27.57
C GLY A 67 -24.37 -35.21 26.03
N PHE A 68 -23.86 -36.31 25.47
CA PHE A 68 -24.23 -36.97 24.19
C PHE A 68 -24.12 -36.22 22.84
N MET A 69 -23.17 -36.67 22.01
CA MET A 69 -23.13 -36.52 20.55
C MET A 69 -23.33 -37.88 19.88
N LEU A 70 -24.14 -37.90 18.82
CA LEU A 70 -24.42 -39.06 17.98
C LEU A 70 -24.34 -38.58 16.53
N VAL A 71 -23.21 -38.77 15.82
CA VAL A 71 -23.16 -38.68 14.35
C VAL A 71 -22.11 -39.63 13.77
N ASN A 72 -22.54 -40.33 12.72
CA ASN A 72 -21.95 -41.45 12.02
C ASN A 72 -20.70 -41.15 11.16
N VAL A 73 -19.92 -42.22 11.02
CA VAL A 73 -18.76 -42.47 10.18
C VAL A 73 -19.14 -42.60 8.70
N ILE A 74 -18.50 -41.86 7.79
CA ILE A 74 -18.37 -42.25 6.37
C ILE A 74 -16.98 -41.88 5.81
N ASN A 75 -16.29 -42.92 5.31
CA ASN A 75 -15.17 -42.98 4.35
C ASN A 75 -13.75 -42.54 4.74
N ALA A 76 -13.06 -43.44 5.47
CA ALA A 76 -11.61 -43.59 5.48
C ALA A 76 -11.17 -44.69 4.48
N LYS A 77 -10.93 -44.34 3.22
CA LYS A 77 -10.13 -45.15 2.28
C LYS A 77 -9.31 -44.21 1.41
N HIS A 78 -8.17 -43.73 1.93
CA HIS A 78 -7.02 -43.20 1.16
C HIS A 78 -5.86 -42.65 2.05
N CYS A 79 -5.69 -43.13 3.29
CA CYS A 79 -4.62 -42.66 4.18
C CYS A 79 -3.68 -43.78 4.64
N LEU A 80 -3.22 -44.62 3.70
CA LEU A 80 -2.22 -45.66 3.96
C LEU A 80 -1.27 -45.77 2.77
N LYS A 81 -0.28 -44.87 2.73
CA LYS A 81 1.01 -45.01 2.05
C LYS A 81 1.78 -43.72 2.27
N PHE A 82 2.54 -43.62 3.36
CA PHE A 82 3.78 -42.84 3.49
C PHE A 82 4.28 -42.93 4.94
N LEU A 83 4.83 -44.09 5.32
CA LEU A 83 5.73 -44.20 6.47
C LEU A 83 6.92 -45.04 6.05
N SER A 84 7.91 -44.37 5.46
CA SER A 84 9.28 -44.84 5.45
C SER A 84 10.18 -43.64 5.68
N TYR A 85 11.08 -43.79 6.65
CA TYR A 85 12.21 -42.94 7.04
C TYR A 85 12.11 -42.14 8.34
N ASN A 86 13.03 -42.54 9.23
CA ASN A 86 13.65 -41.84 10.35
C ASN A 86 13.02 -42.00 11.73
N SER A 87 13.39 -43.14 12.34
CA SER A 87 14.07 -43.25 13.64
C SER A 87 13.82 -42.15 14.68
N CYS A 88 12.97 -42.45 15.65
CA CYS A 88 13.22 -42.08 17.04
C CYS A 88 12.48 -43.09 17.94
N LEU A 89 13.25 -44.03 18.49
CA LEU A 89 12.81 -45.08 19.40
C LEU A 89 13.59 -44.86 20.70
N ALA A 90 12.90 -45.07 21.82
CA ALA A 90 13.38 -45.07 23.21
C ALA A 90 13.44 -43.71 23.92
N ASP A 91 12.38 -43.40 24.69
CA ASP A 91 12.43 -43.54 26.16
C ASP A 91 11.16 -42.94 26.79
N LEU A 92 10.23 -43.80 27.20
CA LEU A 92 9.47 -43.74 28.47
C LEU A 92 8.37 -44.82 28.43
N LEU A 93 8.71 -46.03 28.84
CA LEU A 93 7.74 -47.03 29.27
C LEU A 93 8.07 -47.41 30.71
N THR A 94 7.54 -46.66 31.67
CA THR A 94 7.16 -47.25 32.97
C THR A 94 6.11 -46.40 33.67
N LYS A 95 4.93 -47.01 33.81
CA LYS A 95 3.97 -46.83 34.90
C LYS A 95 3.26 -45.46 35.01
N VAL A 96 2.12 -45.31 34.33
CA VAL A 96 0.87 -44.85 34.97
C VAL A 96 -0.30 -45.52 34.22
N SER A 97 -1.16 -46.22 34.96
CA SER A 97 -2.42 -46.79 34.50
C SER A 97 -3.36 -45.70 33.98
N VAL A 98 -3.88 -45.94 32.78
CA VAL A 98 -5.25 -45.66 32.31
C VAL A 98 -6.05 -44.68 33.18
N THR A 99 -6.11 -43.42 32.76
CA THR A 99 -7.36 -42.67 32.53
C THR A 99 -7.05 -41.24 32.10
N ALA A 100 -7.79 -40.77 31.10
CA ALA A 100 -7.85 -39.40 30.57
C ALA A 100 -6.87 -39.03 29.44
N PHE A 101 -7.45 -38.40 28.41
CA PHE A 101 -6.82 -37.65 27.31
C PHE A 101 -6.07 -38.43 26.23
N ALA A 102 -6.76 -38.98 25.21
CA ALA A 102 -6.18 -39.14 23.87
C ALA A 102 -7.19 -39.57 22.78
N TYR A 103 -8.31 -38.87 22.57
CA TYR A 103 -9.05 -38.96 21.29
C TYR A 103 -9.52 -37.60 20.77
N GLY A 104 -8.77 -36.56 21.10
CA GLY A 104 -8.61 -35.42 20.22
C GLY A 104 -7.16 -35.47 19.74
N MET A 105 -6.89 -36.08 18.59
CA MET A 105 -5.76 -35.62 17.77
C MET A 105 -6.28 -34.36 17.08
N ILE A 106 -6.30 -33.21 17.75
CA ILE A 106 -5.18 -32.27 17.67
C ILE A 106 -4.38 -32.54 16.39
N CYS A 107 -4.85 -31.97 15.27
CA CYS A 107 -3.93 -31.44 14.29
C CYS A 107 -3.05 -30.44 15.05
N PHE A 108 -2.01 -30.95 15.71
CA PHE A 108 -0.85 -30.17 16.02
C PHE A 108 -0.32 -29.86 14.63
N VAL A 109 -0.74 -28.72 14.10
CA VAL A 109 0.22 -27.88 13.39
C VAL A 109 1.37 -27.81 14.38
N CYS A 110 2.41 -28.61 14.16
CA CYS A 110 3.68 -28.39 14.80
C CYS A 110 4.03 -26.94 14.49
N PHE A 111 3.72 -26.05 15.42
CA PHE A 111 4.44 -24.81 15.57
C PHE A 111 5.79 -25.24 16.10
N ASP A 112 6.59 -25.77 15.19
CA ASP A 112 8.01 -25.89 15.35
C ASP A 112 8.51 -24.53 15.82
N ARG A 113 8.90 -24.44 17.10
CA ARG A 113 9.43 -23.21 17.68
C ARG A 113 10.73 -22.78 16.99
N ASN A 114 11.31 -23.64 16.15
CA ASN A 114 12.45 -23.40 15.28
C ASN A 114 12.07 -23.44 13.79
N ARG A 115 10.91 -22.90 13.37
CA ARG A 115 10.55 -22.81 11.94
C ARG A 115 11.67 -22.17 11.13
N ARG A 116 12.46 -23.03 10.48
CA ARG A 116 13.41 -22.65 9.44
C ARG A 116 12.59 -21.98 8.35
N TRP A 117 12.99 -20.78 7.96
CA TRP A 117 12.28 -20.05 6.92
C TRP A 117 12.18 -20.88 5.64
N MET A 118 11.00 -20.85 5.02
CA MET A 118 10.71 -21.55 3.77
C MET A 118 10.08 -20.56 2.77
N PRO A 119 10.58 -20.48 1.53
CA PRO A 119 10.03 -19.61 0.50
C PRO A 119 8.62 -20.08 0.11
N PHE A 120 7.77 -19.15 -0.33
CA PHE A 120 6.38 -19.43 -0.70
C PHE A 120 6.21 -20.59 -1.70
N PHE A 121 7.09 -20.71 -2.69
CA PHE A 121 7.02 -21.79 -3.68
C PHE A 121 7.34 -23.18 -3.11
N GLY A 122 7.92 -23.24 -1.90
CA GLY A 122 8.11 -24.47 -1.14
C GLY A 122 7.01 -24.74 -0.11
N ARG A 123 6.02 -23.84 0.02
CA ARG A 123 4.89 -23.95 0.94
C ARG A 123 3.61 -24.33 0.19
N LYS A 124 2.68 -24.96 0.90
CA LYS A 124 1.32 -25.24 0.41
C LYS A 124 0.29 -24.48 1.25
N ASP A 125 -0.78 -24.01 0.61
CA ASP A 125 -1.95 -23.45 1.28
C ASP A 125 -2.77 -24.55 1.97
N ILE A 126 -3.83 -24.15 2.69
CA ILE A 126 -4.71 -25.08 3.42
C ILE A 126 -5.45 -26.07 2.52
N PHE A 127 -5.46 -25.83 1.20
CA PHE A 127 -6.06 -26.69 0.19
C PHE A 127 -5.00 -27.49 -0.59
N GLY A 128 -3.74 -27.47 -0.16
CA GLY A 128 -2.63 -28.18 -0.80
C GLY A 128 -2.09 -27.53 -2.09
N ARG A 129 -2.54 -26.31 -2.43
CA ARG A 129 -2.07 -25.55 -3.60
C ARG A 129 -0.78 -24.81 -3.28
N PRO A 130 0.04 -24.39 -4.27
CA PRO A 130 1.19 -23.53 -4.01
C PRO A 130 0.79 -22.28 -3.23
N ASP A 131 1.55 -21.95 -2.19
CA ASP A 131 1.34 -20.73 -1.41
C ASP A 131 1.71 -19.47 -2.23
N LYS A 132 1.35 -18.30 -1.72
CA LYS A 132 1.68 -17.00 -2.32
C LYS A 132 2.77 -16.30 -1.53
N PRO A 133 3.53 -15.37 -2.17
CA PRO A 133 4.46 -14.53 -1.44
C PRO A 133 3.74 -13.75 -0.35
N ARG A 134 4.42 -13.61 0.79
CA ARG A 134 3.94 -12.82 1.93
C ARG A 134 4.85 -11.65 2.21
N ILE A 135 4.25 -10.47 2.32
CA ILE A 135 4.88 -9.20 2.67
C ILE A 135 4.51 -8.90 4.12
N LEU A 136 5.50 -8.95 5.00
CA LEU A 136 5.36 -8.56 6.40
C LEU A 136 5.72 -7.08 6.55
N PHE A 137 4.76 -6.26 6.96
CA PHE A 137 5.02 -4.91 7.42
C PHE A 137 5.55 -4.99 8.85
N TRP A 138 6.83 -4.70 9.01
CA TRP A 138 7.48 -4.74 10.32
C TRP A 138 7.23 -3.47 11.11
N THR A 139 7.31 -2.33 10.43
CA THR A 139 7.01 -1.00 10.98
C THR A 139 5.66 -0.51 10.47
N THR A 140 5.09 0.45 11.19
CA THR A 140 3.98 1.27 10.71
C THR A 140 4.43 2.25 9.62
N ILE A 141 3.47 2.97 9.04
CA ILE A 141 3.66 4.04 8.07
C ILE A 141 3.08 5.30 8.69
N PHE A 142 3.93 6.16 9.25
CA PHE A 142 3.50 7.31 10.06
C PHE A 142 2.55 6.93 11.20
N GLY A 143 2.87 5.84 11.91
CA GLY A 143 2.10 5.34 13.04
C GLY A 143 0.90 4.45 12.69
N GLU A 144 0.53 4.35 11.40
CA GLU A 144 -0.61 3.56 10.95
C GLU A 144 -0.20 2.29 10.19
N TRP A 145 -0.98 1.23 10.29
CA TRP A 145 -0.71 0.00 9.52
C TRP A 145 -1.22 0.11 8.10
N PHE A 146 -0.42 -0.41 7.16
CA PHE A 146 -0.76 -0.42 5.74
C PHE A 146 -2.15 -1.03 5.49
N SER A 147 -2.94 -0.37 4.62
CA SER A 147 -4.28 -0.80 4.23
C SER A 147 -5.26 -0.99 5.41
N GLY A 148 -5.02 -0.32 6.54
CA GLY A 148 -5.88 -0.44 7.72
C GLY A 148 -5.84 -1.81 8.39
N LEU A 149 -4.76 -2.58 8.20
CA LEU A 149 -4.56 -3.85 8.91
C LEU A 149 -4.67 -3.64 10.42
N SER A 150 -5.55 -4.40 11.08
CA SER A 150 -5.54 -4.48 12.54
C SER A 150 -4.19 -5.03 13.03
N LYS A 151 -3.80 -4.70 14.27
CA LYS A 151 -2.55 -5.22 14.86
C LYS A 151 -2.58 -6.75 14.89
N GLY A 152 -1.60 -7.38 14.24
CA GLY A 152 -1.53 -8.84 14.08
C GLY A 152 -2.45 -9.40 12.97
N GLY A 153 -2.97 -8.53 12.10
CA GLY A 153 -3.79 -8.88 10.97
C GLY A 153 -3.00 -9.51 9.82
N THR A 154 -3.73 -10.23 8.98
CA THR A 154 -3.28 -10.74 7.68
C THR A 154 -4.41 -10.55 6.69
N ALA A 155 -4.09 -10.05 5.50
CA ALA A 155 -5.04 -9.88 4.41
C ALA A 155 -4.39 -10.28 3.08
N GLU A 156 -5.21 -10.50 2.06
CA GLU A 156 -4.69 -10.54 0.69
C GLU A 156 -4.49 -9.11 0.20
N LEU A 157 -3.37 -8.85 -0.48
CA LEU A 157 -3.11 -7.59 -1.14
C LEU A 157 -4.13 -7.41 -2.28
N ARG A 158 -5.26 -6.77 -1.96
CA ARG A 158 -6.31 -6.41 -2.90
C ARG A 158 -6.53 -4.91 -2.79
N TYR A 159 -6.48 -4.22 -3.92
CA TYR A 159 -6.90 -2.83 -3.97
C TYR A 159 -8.43 -2.78 -4.12
N TRP A 160 -9.07 -1.90 -3.35
CA TRP A 160 -10.53 -1.79 -3.25
C TRP A 160 -11.21 -1.16 -4.48
N ALA A 161 -10.44 -0.73 -5.49
CA ALA A 161 -11.01 -0.14 -6.70
C ALA A 161 -11.27 -1.21 -7.78
N PRO A 162 -12.44 -1.23 -8.45
CA PRO A 162 -12.83 -2.26 -9.42
C PRO A 162 -11.91 -2.44 -10.64
N PHE A 163 -10.96 -1.52 -10.85
CA PHE A 163 -10.07 -1.48 -12.02
C PHE A 163 -8.57 -1.38 -11.68
N TRP A 164 -8.18 -1.44 -10.40
CA TRP A 164 -6.79 -1.22 -9.96
C TRP A 164 -6.30 -2.33 -9.01
N GLY A 165 -6.63 -3.58 -9.28
CA GLY A 165 -6.04 -4.72 -8.57
C GLY A 165 -4.56 -4.92 -8.93
N CYS A 166 -3.76 -5.47 -8.00
CA CYS A 166 -2.46 -6.00 -8.38
C CYS A 166 -2.66 -7.17 -9.36
N ALA A 167 -1.87 -7.21 -10.44
CA ALA A 167 -1.88 -8.35 -11.37
C ALA A 167 -1.46 -9.64 -10.64
N ASP A 168 -0.45 -9.53 -9.78
CA ASP A 168 0.02 -10.60 -8.92
C ASP A 168 -0.64 -10.58 -7.55
N ARG A 169 -0.79 -11.77 -6.95
CA ARG A 169 -1.44 -11.96 -5.65
C ARG A 169 -0.39 -12.22 -4.57
N CYS A 170 -0.44 -11.44 -3.50
CA CYS A 170 0.40 -11.62 -2.30
C CYS A 170 -0.44 -11.52 -1.03
N TYR A 171 0.04 -12.10 0.06
CA TYR A 171 -0.47 -11.80 1.40
C TYR A 171 0.27 -10.61 2.00
N ILE A 172 -0.45 -9.76 2.72
CA ILE A 172 0.11 -8.74 3.60
C ILE A 172 -0.18 -9.12 5.05
N ALA A 173 0.79 -8.90 5.94
CA ALA A 173 0.64 -9.16 7.35
C ALA A 173 1.41 -8.12 8.18
N ASN A 174 1.01 -7.92 9.43
CA ASN A 174 1.77 -7.19 10.45
C ASN A 174 1.94 -8.02 11.75
N ASP A 175 1.61 -9.32 11.70
CA ASP A 175 1.87 -10.26 12.80
C ASP A 175 3.31 -10.76 12.75
N ARG A 176 4.11 -10.38 13.74
CA ARG A 176 5.52 -10.77 13.87
C ARG A 176 5.75 -12.27 13.95
N ARG A 177 4.76 -13.03 14.43
CA ARG A 177 4.82 -14.50 14.45
C ARG A 177 4.93 -15.10 13.04
N THR A 178 4.60 -14.32 12.01
CA THR A 178 4.72 -14.73 10.61
C THR A 178 6.09 -14.47 10.00
N LEU A 179 7.07 -13.90 10.73
CA LEU A 179 8.40 -13.59 10.19
C LEU A 179 9.06 -14.79 9.48
N ALA A 180 8.99 -15.99 10.05
CA ALA A 180 9.58 -17.19 9.47
C ALA A 180 8.89 -17.68 8.17
N ILE A 181 7.69 -17.18 7.88
CA ILE A 181 6.90 -17.54 6.69
C ILE A 181 6.58 -16.32 5.82
N SER A 182 7.35 -15.24 5.99
CA SER A 182 7.26 -14.05 5.17
C SER A 182 8.42 -14.00 4.18
N ASP A 183 8.11 -13.71 2.92
CA ASP A 183 9.06 -13.71 1.81
C ASP A 183 9.73 -12.34 1.68
N ALA A 184 8.97 -11.27 1.95
CA ALA A 184 9.47 -9.93 2.16
C ALA A 184 9.16 -9.41 3.57
N VAL A 185 10.06 -8.59 4.12
CA VAL A 185 9.85 -7.82 5.35
C VAL A 185 10.10 -6.36 5.02
N VAL A 186 9.06 -5.54 5.13
CA VAL A 186 9.09 -4.11 4.77
C VAL A 186 9.33 -3.29 6.03
N PHE A 187 10.30 -2.39 5.91
CA PHE A 187 10.69 -1.41 6.92
C PHE A 187 10.47 -0.01 6.33
N TYR A 188 9.50 0.70 6.86
CA TYR A 188 9.31 2.12 6.54
C TYR A 188 10.38 2.94 7.25
N ALA A 189 11.13 3.74 6.48
CA ALA A 189 12.29 4.48 6.97
C ALA A 189 12.00 5.39 8.18
N CYS A 190 10.81 5.99 8.23
CA CYS A 190 10.51 7.03 9.21
C CYS A 190 9.92 6.49 10.52
N ASP A 191 9.56 5.21 10.56
CA ASP A 191 9.02 4.52 11.74
C ASP A 191 10.00 3.43 12.24
N LEU A 192 11.28 3.55 11.89
CA LEU A 192 12.32 2.64 12.39
C LEU A 192 12.55 2.85 13.88
N ASN A 193 12.78 1.76 14.61
CA ASN A 193 13.13 1.79 16.02
C ASN A 193 14.20 0.71 16.30
N ALA A 194 15.35 1.15 16.80
CA ALA A 194 16.52 0.28 17.02
C ALA A 194 16.24 -0.88 17.98
N SER A 195 15.39 -0.65 19.00
CA SER A 195 15.01 -1.66 19.99
C SER A 195 14.00 -2.68 19.44
N ASP A 196 13.49 -2.44 18.24
CA ASP A 196 12.35 -3.14 17.68
C ASP A 196 12.66 -3.87 16.37
N LEU A 197 13.93 -3.98 15.97
CA LEU A 197 14.32 -4.67 14.73
C LEU A 197 14.45 -6.19 14.94
N PRO A 198 14.14 -7.02 13.92
CA PRO A 198 14.34 -8.45 14.03
C PRO A 198 15.84 -8.76 14.15
N ALA A 199 16.21 -9.71 15.00
CA ALA A 199 17.62 -9.99 15.26
C ALA A 199 18.36 -10.63 14.07
N ARG A 200 17.68 -11.44 13.25
CA ARG A 200 18.29 -12.16 12.13
C ARG A 200 17.34 -12.26 10.94
N ARG A 201 17.90 -12.05 9.75
CA ARG A 201 17.23 -12.30 8.47
C ARG A 201 17.48 -13.73 8.01
N ALA A 202 16.44 -14.41 7.54
CA ALA A 202 16.62 -15.71 6.89
C ALA A 202 17.32 -15.56 5.52
N PRO A 203 18.19 -16.50 5.10
CA PRO A 203 19.04 -16.32 3.93
C PRO A 203 18.32 -15.87 2.65
N GLY A 204 17.17 -16.48 2.33
CA GLY A 204 16.37 -16.15 1.14
C GLY A 204 15.24 -15.12 1.36
N GLN A 205 15.04 -14.65 2.58
CA GLN A 205 14.05 -13.60 2.86
C GLN A 205 14.57 -12.24 2.39
N LYS A 206 13.67 -11.42 1.81
CA LYS A 206 13.99 -10.08 1.31
C LYS A 206 13.58 -9.01 2.31
N TRP A 207 14.54 -8.37 2.96
CA TRP A 207 14.28 -7.17 3.72
C TRP A 207 14.28 -5.97 2.78
N VAL A 208 13.22 -5.19 2.88
CA VAL A 208 12.91 -4.09 1.96
C VAL A 208 12.87 -2.80 2.76
N LEU A 209 13.78 -1.87 2.48
CA LEU A 209 13.66 -0.50 2.98
C LEU A 209 12.69 0.26 2.07
N TRP A 210 11.68 0.88 2.67
CA TRP A 210 10.66 1.63 1.95
C TRP A 210 10.58 3.08 2.45
N SER A 211 10.52 4.04 1.54
CA SER A 211 10.27 5.46 1.86
C SER A 211 9.87 6.27 0.62
N LEU A 212 8.84 7.11 0.77
CA LEU A 212 8.60 8.22 -0.16
C LEU A 212 9.12 9.56 0.36
N GLU A 213 9.50 9.63 1.64
CA GLU A 213 10.16 10.80 2.23
C GLU A 213 11.65 10.79 1.92
N PRO A 214 12.31 11.96 1.77
CA PRO A 214 13.73 12.07 1.51
C PRO A 214 14.58 11.66 2.73
N PRO A 215 15.87 11.35 2.55
CA PRO A 215 16.77 10.97 3.65
C PRO A 215 16.81 11.96 4.81
N THR A 216 16.62 13.25 4.52
CA THR A 216 16.65 14.32 5.52
C THR A 216 15.42 14.35 6.42
N SER A 217 14.33 13.66 6.06
CA SER A 217 13.07 13.67 6.82
C SER A 217 13.02 12.59 7.89
N CYS A 218 13.85 11.54 7.81
CA CYS A 218 13.66 10.30 8.56
C CYS A 218 14.95 9.84 9.22
N ASP A 219 14.88 9.45 10.49
CA ASP A 219 16.04 8.96 11.22
C ASP A 219 16.36 7.51 10.84
N MET A 220 17.48 7.33 10.16
CA MET A 220 17.99 6.03 9.72
C MET A 220 19.03 5.44 10.67
N SER A 221 19.33 6.11 11.80
CA SER A 221 20.24 5.62 12.83
C SER A 221 19.95 4.20 13.34
N PRO A 222 18.68 3.72 13.40
CA PRO A 222 18.39 2.34 13.78
C PRO A 222 19.04 1.26 12.89
N LEU A 223 19.41 1.58 11.65
CA LEU A 223 20.04 0.64 10.73
C LEU A 223 21.58 0.64 10.79
N VAL A 224 22.20 1.53 11.56
CA VAL A 224 23.67 1.56 11.77
C VAL A 224 24.26 0.19 12.17
N PRO A 225 23.69 -0.59 13.12
CA PRO A 225 24.22 -1.91 13.47
C PRO A 225 23.97 -2.98 12.41
N MET A 226 23.18 -2.69 11.37
CA MET A 226 22.73 -3.66 10.37
C MET A 226 22.70 -3.09 8.95
N LYS A 227 23.72 -2.32 8.60
CA LYS A 227 23.89 -1.67 7.29
C LYS A 227 23.78 -2.62 6.09
N THR A 228 24.12 -3.89 6.29
CA THR A 228 24.08 -4.97 5.29
C THR A 228 22.83 -5.87 5.39
N ALA A 229 21.81 -5.46 6.14
CA ALA A 229 20.61 -6.29 6.32
C ALA A 229 19.59 -6.15 5.19
N ILE A 230 19.57 -5.00 4.50
CA ILE A 230 18.60 -4.68 3.45
C ILE A 230 18.98 -5.35 2.13
N ASN A 231 18.03 -6.05 1.53
CA ASN A 231 18.18 -6.71 0.24
C ASN A 231 17.68 -5.86 -0.92
N TRP A 232 16.57 -5.14 -0.71
CA TRP A 232 15.89 -4.35 -1.72
C TRP A 232 15.50 -2.98 -1.17
N THR A 233 15.42 -1.99 -2.06
CA THR A 233 14.87 -0.67 -1.76
C THR A 233 13.60 -0.44 -2.56
N MET A 234 12.62 0.20 -1.94
CA MET A 234 11.39 0.65 -2.60
C MET A 234 11.17 2.12 -2.28
N THR A 235 11.59 3.01 -3.17
CA THR A 235 11.57 4.46 -2.90
C THR A 235 11.23 5.26 -4.16
N TYR A 236 11.20 6.58 -4.05
CA TYR A 236 11.07 7.50 -5.18
C TYR A 236 12.31 7.52 -6.10
N ARG A 237 13.47 7.06 -5.62
CA ARG A 237 14.70 7.08 -6.43
C ARG A 237 14.61 6.08 -7.58
N ARG A 238 15.03 6.50 -8.78
CA ARG A 238 14.94 5.66 -9.99
C ARG A 238 15.88 4.46 -9.98
N ASP A 239 16.90 4.50 -9.13
CA ASP A 239 17.86 3.40 -8.92
C ASP A 239 17.45 2.46 -7.78
N SER A 240 16.23 2.56 -7.25
CA SER A 240 15.68 1.57 -6.31
C SER A 240 15.31 0.25 -6.98
N ASP A 241 15.38 -0.85 -6.21
CA ASP A 241 14.97 -2.18 -6.68
C ASP A 241 13.50 -2.26 -7.10
N VAL A 242 12.66 -1.44 -6.47
CA VAL A 242 11.25 -1.25 -6.79
C VAL A 242 10.96 0.26 -6.80
N LEU A 243 10.80 0.86 -7.98
CA LEU A 243 10.46 2.28 -8.06
C LEU A 243 9.00 2.54 -7.61
N ASP A 244 8.84 3.29 -6.52
CA ASP A 244 7.57 3.82 -6.03
C ASP A 244 7.52 5.32 -6.31
N ALA A 245 6.90 5.71 -7.43
CA ALA A 245 6.91 7.08 -7.93
C ALA A 245 5.62 7.82 -7.58
N TYR A 246 5.72 9.12 -7.30
CA TYR A 246 4.59 10.01 -7.01
C TYR A 246 3.66 10.29 -8.19
N ALA A 247 4.00 9.87 -9.40
CA ALA A 247 3.10 9.86 -10.54
C ALA A 247 3.55 8.88 -11.62
N ALA A 248 2.61 8.49 -12.47
CA ALA A 248 2.90 7.97 -13.79
C ALA A 248 2.76 9.09 -14.84
N VAL A 249 3.83 9.33 -15.60
CA VAL A 249 3.82 10.23 -16.76
C VAL A 249 4.00 9.40 -18.01
N THR A 250 3.01 9.39 -18.90
CA THR A 250 3.03 8.54 -20.10
C THR A 250 2.64 9.33 -21.34
N ALA A 251 3.43 9.19 -22.42
CA ALA A 251 3.05 9.72 -23.72
C ALA A 251 1.80 9.01 -24.25
N ARG A 252 0.85 9.77 -24.78
CA ARG A 252 -0.37 9.24 -25.38
C ARG A 252 -0.06 8.72 -26.78
N LYS A 253 -0.57 7.53 -27.09
CA LYS A 253 -0.53 6.97 -28.45
C LYS A 253 -1.35 7.80 -29.45
N ARG A 254 -2.45 8.39 -28.96
CA ARG A 254 -3.33 9.28 -29.74
C ARG A 254 -3.47 10.60 -28.98
N PRO A 255 -2.89 11.71 -29.50
CA PRO A 255 -3.04 13.00 -28.86
C PRO A 255 -4.51 13.40 -28.72
N ALA A 256 -4.88 13.95 -27.57
CA ALA A 256 -6.18 14.59 -27.36
C ALA A 256 -6.11 16.07 -27.71
N SER A 257 -7.27 16.64 -28.07
CA SER A 257 -7.39 18.07 -28.28
C SER A 257 -7.22 18.84 -26.97
N TYR A 258 -6.50 19.96 -27.04
CA TYR A 258 -6.37 20.94 -25.97
C TYR A 258 -6.66 22.33 -26.56
N SER A 259 -7.54 23.10 -25.90
CA SER A 259 -7.98 24.40 -26.38
C SER A 259 -7.04 25.49 -25.90
N PHE A 260 -6.20 26.00 -26.81
CA PHE A 260 -5.35 27.16 -26.54
C PHE A 260 -6.13 28.47 -26.48
N ASP A 261 -7.32 28.55 -27.07
CA ASP A 261 -8.19 29.73 -26.95
C ASP A 261 -8.66 29.89 -25.50
N ARG A 262 -9.11 28.81 -24.84
CA ARG A 262 -9.44 28.85 -23.40
C ARG A 262 -8.23 29.17 -22.53
N LEU A 263 -7.04 28.72 -22.91
CA LEU A 263 -5.81 29.09 -22.21
C LEU A 263 -5.54 30.61 -22.35
N LYS A 264 -5.73 31.17 -23.55
CA LYS A 264 -5.59 32.60 -23.83
C LYS A 264 -6.59 33.43 -23.03
N GLU A 265 -7.85 33.03 -23.01
CA GLU A 265 -8.89 33.64 -22.19
C GLU A 265 -8.47 33.69 -20.73
N ARG A 266 -8.00 32.58 -20.16
CA ARG A 266 -7.52 32.56 -18.77
C ARG A 266 -6.30 33.44 -18.56
N TRP A 267 -5.33 33.39 -19.46
CA TRP A 267 -4.11 34.20 -19.37
C TRP A 267 -4.43 35.70 -19.27
N MET A 268 -5.39 36.20 -20.06
CA MET A 268 -5.84 37.60 -20.01
C MET A 268 -6.47 38.03 -18.68
N HIS A 269 -6.97 37.10 -17.86
CA HIS A 269 -7.61 37.40 -16.58
C HIS A 269 -6.67 37.25 -15.37
N LYS A 270 -5.47 36.68 -15.57
CA LYS A 270 -4.48 36.52 -14.50
C LYS A 270 -3.89 37.87 -14.13
N LYS A 271 -3.73 38.12 -12.83
CA LYS A 271 -3.25 39.41 -12.29
C LYS A 271 -2.04 39.27 -11.39
N THR A 272 -1.85 38.11 -10.78
CA THR A 272 -0.77 37.88 -9.82
C THR A 272 0.28 36.96 -10.39
N MET A 273 1.55 37.26 -10.12
CA MET A 273 2.68 36.50 -10.66
C MET A 273 2.65 35.05 -10.19
N ALA A 274 2.76 34.81 -8.88
CA ALA A 274 2.89 33.46 -8.36
C ALA A 274 2.09 33.21 -7.07
N VAL A 275 1.72 31.96 -6.87
CA VAL A 275 1.16 31.45 -5.61
C VAL A 275 2.01 30.32 -5.07
N TRP A 276 2.14 30.25 -3.75
CA TRP A 276 2.88 29.21 -3.05
C TRP A 276 2.03 28.56 -1.94
N PRO A 277 1.33 27.45 -2.24
CA PRO A 277 0.62 26.67 -1.22
C PRO A 277 1.60 25.80 -0.41
N VAL A 278 1.82 26.16 0.85
CA VAL A 278 2.81 25.53 1.73
C VAL A 278 2.36 25.50 3.20
N SER A 279 2.66 24.42 3.91
CA SER A 279 2.34 24.30 5.34
C SER A 279 3.44 23.64 6.18
N HIS A 280 4.55 23.25 5.57
CA HIS A 280 5.76 22.80 6.26
C HIS A 280 6.80 23.88 6.07
N CYS A 281 7.06 24.61 7.14
CA CYS A 281 8.00 25.74 7.20
C CYS A 281 9.30 25.25 7.86
N ASP A 282 10.40 25.98 7.67
CA ASP A 282 11.75 25.60 8.13
C ASP A 282 12.18 24.23 7.61
N THR A 283 12.51 24.19 6.32
CA THR A 283 12.80 22.93 5.63
C THR A 283 14.30 22.73 5.46
N PHE A 284 14.76 21.48 5.37
CA PHE A 284 16.18 21.20 5.10
C PHE A 284 16.66 21.90 3.81
N GLY A 285 15.85 21.86 2.76
CA GLY A 285 16.15 22.50 1.48
C GLY A 285 16.18 24.03 1.55
N LYS A 286 15.73 24.65 2.65
CA LYS A 286 15.62 26.10 2.84
C LYS A 286 14.88 26.80 1.71
N ARG A 287 13.82 26.15 1.21
CA ARG A 287 12.98 26.68 0.12
C ARG A 287 12.31 28.00 0.50
N GLU A 288 12.04 28.19 1.79
CA GLU A 288 11.49 29.42 2.36
C GLU A 288 12.43 30.61 2.19
N ASP A 289 13.73 30.43 2.42
CA ASP A 289 14.72 31.49 2.19
C ASP A 289 14.83 31.85 0.71
N PHE A 290 14.70 30.86 -0.18
CA PHE A 290 14.65 31.09 -1.62
C PHE A 290 13.41 31.91 -2.03
N VAL A 291 12.24 31.54 -1.51
CA VAL A 291 10.99 32.28 -1.81
C VAL A 291 11.01 33.68 -1.20
N GLU A 292 11.56 33.86 0.00
CA GLU A 292 11.69 35.19 0.60
C GLU A 292 12.55 36.12 -0.28
N GLU A 293 13.63 35.61 -0.88
CA GLU A 293 14.43 36.38 -1.84
C GLU A 293 13.67 36.61 -3.15
N LEU A 294 12.93 35.63 -3.67
CA LEU A 294 12.10 35.77 -4.86
C LEU A 294 11.00 36.84 -4.70
N GLN A 295 10.40 36.92 -3.50
CA GLN A 295 9.37 37.89 -3.14
C GLN A 295 9.86 39.35 -3.18
N ARG A 296 11.17 39.59 -3.16
CA ARG A 296 11.75 40.93 -3.37
C ARG A 296 11.65 41.41 -4.81
N HIS A 297 11.42 40.50 -5.77
CA HIS A 297 11.49 40.80 -7.21
C HIS A 297 10.16 40.60 -7.95
N ILE A 298 9.26 39.77 -7.41
CA ILE A 298 7.89 39.55 -7.89
C ILE A 298 6.92 39.32 -6.72
N HIS A 299 5.64 39.61 -6.93
CA HIS A 299 4.60 39.32 -5.94
C HIS A 299 4.30 37.81 -5.86
N VAL A 300 4.39 37.23 -4.66
CA VAL A 300 4.07 35.82 -4.40
C VAL A 300 3.13 35.73 -3.20
N ASP A 301 1.93 35.19 -3.43
CA ASP A 301 0.97 34.91 -2.36
C ASP A 301 1.24 33.55 -1.71
N VAL A 302 1.31 33.51 -0.39
CA VAL A 302 1.63 32.29 0.37
C VAL A 302 0.38 31.77 1.08
N TYR A 303 -0.04 30.56 0.71
CA TYR A 303 -1.23 29.89 1.25
C TYR A 303 -0.84 28.76 2.20
N GLY A 304 -1.54 28.63 3.33
CA GLY A 304 -1.32 27.59 4.34
C GLY A 304 -0.55 28.10 5.54
N LYS A 305 0.01 27.20 6.36
CA LYS A 305 0.59 27.56 7.67
C LYS A 305 1.80 28.51 7.62
N CYS A 306 2.46 28.65 6.46
CA CYS A 306 3.62 29.54 6.31
C CYS A 306 3.26 30.91 5.72
N GLY A 307 1.96 31.22 5.56
CA GLY A 307 1.50 32.47 4.98
C GLY A 307 0.18 32.95 5.57
N ASN A 308 -0.36 34.03 5.00
CA ASN A 308 -1.56 34.70 5.51
C ASN A 308 -2.85 34.22 4.84
N TYR A 309 -2.75 33.52 3.72
CA TYR A 309 -3.90 32.95 3.02
C TYR A 309 -4.10 31.49 3.43
N SER A 310 -5.30 30.96 3.23
CA SER A 310 -5.61 29.57 3.59
C SER A 310 -6.18 28.78 2.43
N CYS A 311 -5.71 27.55 2.28
CA CYS A 311 -6.30 26.55 1.42
C CYS A 311 -6.24 25.20 2.16
N SER A 312 -7.39 24.74 2.66
CA SER A 312 -7.45 23.44 3.33
C SER A 312 -7.20 22.30 2.34
N ARG A 313 -6.56 21.22 2.82
CA ARG A 313 -6.37 19.98 2.04
C ARG A 313 -7.69 19.38 1.55
N SER A 314 -8.78 19.54 2.30
CA SER A 314 -10.12 19.05 1.90
C SER A 314 -10.66 19.72 0.64
N VAL A 315 -10.22 20.93 0.33
CA VAL A 315 -10.65 21.71 -0.85
C VAL A 315 -9.50 21.94 -1.84
N ARG A 316 -8.44 21.13 -1.76
CA ARG A 316 -7.21 21.29 -2.57
C ARG A 316 -7.50 21.45 -4.06
N ASN A 317 -8.40 20.64 -4.61
CA ASN A 317 -8.83 20.74 -6.02
C ASN A 317 -9.46 22.10 -6.34
N SER A 318 -10.33 22.62 -5.46
CA SER A 318 -10.98 23.92 -5.65
C SER A 318 -9.94 25.03 -5.64
N CYS A 319 -9.02 25.03 -4.67
CA CYS A 319 -7.95 26.02 -4.63
C CYS A 319 -7.06 25.97 -5.87
N HIS A 320 -6.69 24.79 -6.38
CA HIS A 320 -5.84 24.72 -7.57
C HIS A 320 -6.56 25.20 -8.84
N ARG A 321 -7.89 25.04 -8.92
CA ARG A 321 -8.69 25.68 -9.98
C ARG A 321 -8.66 27.20 -9.86
N GLN A 322 -8.84 27.72 -8.65
CA GLN A 322 -8.74 29.15 -8.36
C GLN A 322 -7.34 29.69 -8.70
N PHE A 323 -6.29 29.00 -8.26
CA PHE A 323 -4.92 29.36 -8.57
C PHE A 323 -4.69 29.43 -10.08
N ALA A 324 -5.17 28.41 -10.81
CA ALA A 324 -5.09 28.38 -12.26
C ALA A 324 -5.96 29.41 -12.99
N SER A 325 -6.89 30.11 -12.33
CA SER A 325 -7.57 31.28 -12.89
C SER A 325 -6.87 32.60 -12.57
N GLU A 326 -6.23 32.72 -11.40
CA GLU A 326 -5.76 34.02 -10.88
C GLU A 326 -4.25 34.27 -11.08
N TYR A 327 -3.44 33.20 -11.10
CA TYR A 327 -1.97 33.28 -11.06
C TYR A 327 -1.32 32.70 -12.32
N PHE A 328 -0.20 33.27 -12.75
CA PHE A 328 0.61 32.72 -13.85
C PHE A 328 1.38 31.48 -13.42
N PHE A 329 1.91 31.49 -12.20
CA PHE A 329 2.82 30.47 -11.70
C PHE A 329 2.36 29.89 -10.36
N LEU A 330 2.61 28.59 -10.16
CA LEU A 330 2.49 27.94 -8.86
C LEU A 330 3.85 27.40 -8.46
N LEU A 331 4.35 27.80 -7.28
CA LEU A 331 5.64 27.35 -6.78
C LEU A 331 5.52 25.92 -6.22
N SER A 332 5.88 24.93 -7.02
CA SER A 332 5.89 23.50 -6.67
C SER A 332 7.20 23.10 -5.99
N PHE A 333 7.60 23.82 -4.94
CA PHE A 333 8.92 23.69 -4.33
C PHE A 333 8.98 22.52 -3.36
N GLU A 334 9.97 21.64 -3.49
CA GLU A 334 10.19 20.54 -2.57
C GLU A 334 10.82 21.00 -1.27
N ASN A 335 10.50 20.31 -0.17
CA ASN A 335 11.08 20.58 1.15
C ASN A 335 12.58 20.24 1.23
N THR A 336 13.09 19.42 0.32
CA THR A 336 14.50 19.06 0.25
C THR A 336 14.94 18.97 -1.21
N VAL A 337 16.15 19.42 -1.51
CA VAL A 337 16.74 19.33 -2.85
C VAL A 337 17.56 18.05 -2.97
N CYS A 338 16.91 16.91 -3.24
CA CYS A 338 17.58 15.61 -3.42
C CYS A 338 17.45 15.06 -4.85
N LYS A 339 18.38 14.18 -5.23
CA LYS A 339 18.33 13.37 -6.45
C LYS A 339 16.97 12.69 -6.58
N ASP A 340 16.36 12.80 -7.76
CA ASP A 340 15.08 12.17 -8.15
C ASP A 340 13.85 12.49 -7.26
N TYR A 341 13.97 13.37 -6.25
CA TYR A 341 12.87 13.68 -5.35
C TYR A 341 11.89 14.68 -5.97
N VAL A 342 10.75 14.15 -6.43
CA VAL A 342 9.63 14.91 -7.02
C VAL A 342 8.33 14.33 -6.48
N THR A 343 7.48 15.18 -5.92
CA THR A 343 6.30 14.76 -5.15
C THR A 343 4.99 15.18 -5.80
N GLU A 344 3.88 15.03 -5.08
CA GLU A 344 2.56 15.50 -5.48
C GLU A 344 2.54 16.99 -5.85
N LYS A 345 3.46 17.80 -5.33
CA LYS A 345 3.50 19.26 -5.56
C LYS A 345 3.59 19.59 -7.05
N LEU A 346 4.50 18.94 -7.77
CA LEU A 346 4.61 19.11 -9.23
C LEU A 346 3.44 18.42 -9.94
N TYR A 347 3.24 17.13 -9.68
CA TYR A 347 2.33 16.31 -10.48
C TYR A 347 0.87 16.73 -10.35
N PHE A 348 0.45 17.19 -9.17
CA PHE A 348 -0.89 17.71 -8.97
C PHE A 348 -1.06 19.06 -9.67
N THR A 349 -0.04 19.92 -9.66
CA THR A 349 -0.06 21.22 -10.37
C THR A 349 -0.20 21.03 -11.88
N LEU A 350 0.48 20.04 -12.45
CA LEU A 350 0.40 19.70 -13.88
C LEU A 350 -1.02 19.31 -14.33
N LEU A 351 -1.95 19.00 -13.43
CA LEU A 351 -3.35 18.74 -13.80
C LEU A 351 -4.12 20.01 -14.19
N PHE A 352 -3.62 21.19 -13.83
CA PHE A 352 -4.30 22.48 -14.02
C PHE A 352 -3.63 23.31 -15.13
N ASP A 353 -4.26 24.43 -15.51
CA ASP A 353 -3.73 25.37 -16.52
C ASP A 353 -2.93 26.50 -15.85
N ILE A 354 -1.89 26.11 -15.13
CA ILE A 354 -0.94 26.98 -14.43
C ILE A 354 0.46 26.39 -14.57
N ILE A 355 1.49 27.24 -14.73
CA ILE A 355 2.86 26.78 -14.93
C ILE A 355 3.48 26.47 -13.57
N PRO A 356 3.90 25.22 -13.29
CA PRO A 356 4.66 24.90 -12.09
C PRO A 356 6.08 25.46 -12.20
N VAL A 357 6.53 26.16 -11.16
CA VAL A 357 7.94 26.50 -10.95
C VAL A 357 8.49 25.54 -9.93
N THR A 358 9.48 24.75 -10.29
CA THR A 358 10.06 23.70 -9.44
C THR A 358 11.31 24.19 -8.73
N PHE A 359 11.54 23.67 -7.53
CA PHE A 359 12.78 23.82 -6.77
C PHE A 359 13.05 22.47 -6.10
N GLY A 360 14.02 21.73 -6.62
CA GLY A 360 14.33 20.37 -6.20
C GLY A 360 15.52 19.79 -6.96
N GLY A 361 16.06 18.66 -6.49
CA GLY A 361 17.32 18.10 -7.00
C GLY A 361 17.16 17.09 -8.13
N ALA A 362 15.96 16.97 -8.69
CA ALA A 362 15.63 15.93 -9.65
C ALA A 362 15.95 16.30 -11.09
N ASP A 363 16.16 15.28 -11.93
CA ASP A 363 16.18 15.44 -13.37
C ASP A 363 14.74 15.47 -13.91
N TYR A 364 14.16 16.67 -13.92
CA TYR A 364 12.78 16.87 -14.34
C TYR A 364 12.52 16.54 -15.83
N GLN A 365 13.55 16.55 -16.69
CA GLN A 365 13.37 16.17 -18.10
C GLN A 365 12.98 14.70 -18.25
N ALA A 366 13.47 13.85 -17.35
CA ALA A 366 13.12 12.43 -17.32
C ALA A 366 11.83 12.13 -16.54
N LEU A 367 11.33 13.07 -15.73
CA LEU A 367 10.28 12.82 -14.74
C LEU A 367 8.97 13.59 -15.00
N ALA A 368 8.99 14.60 -15.87
CA ALA A 368 7.83 15.41 -16.21
C ALA A 368 7.66 15.51 -17.74
N PRO A 369 6.46 15.86 -18.24
CA PRO A 369 6.29 16.14 -19.66
C PRO A 369 7.28 17.23 -20.13
N PRO A 370 7.91 17.10 -21.31
CA PRO A 370 8.86 18.09 -21.79
C PRO A 370 8.24 19.49 -21.90
N GLY A 371 8.97 20.50 -21.43
CA GLY A 371 8.53 21.90 -21.46
C GLY A 371 7.34 22.21 -20.55
N SER A 372 7.03 21.38 -19.55
CA SER A 372 5.83 21.56 -18.71
C SER A 372 6.06 22.36 -17.41
N TYR A 373 7.29 22.78 -17.14
CA TYR A 373 7.70 23.40 -15.88
C TYR A 373 8.83 24.40 -16.10
N ILE A 374 9.04 25.27 -15.11
CA ILE A 374 10.21 26.15 -15.02
C ILE A 374 11.06 25.67 -13.84
N ASP A 375 12.29 25.25 -14.09
CA ASP A 375 13.22 24.83 -13.02
C ASP A 375 13.98 26.03 -12.46
N ALA A 376 13.66 26.41 -11.23
CA ALA A 376 14.27 27.53 -10.53
C ALA A 376 15.80 27.39 -10.41
N LEU A 377 16.32 26.16 -10.37
CA LEU A 377 17.76 25.90 -10.22
C LEU A 377 18.54 26.04 -11.54
N LYS A 378 17.88 26.33 -12.67
CA LYS A 378 18.54 26.69 -13.93
C LYS A 378 18.93 28.17 -14.02
N PHE A 379 18.44 28.98 -13.08
CA PHE A 379 18.76 30.40 -12.99
C PHE A 379 19.90 30.63 -12.01
N LYS A 380 20.75 31.63 -12.29
CA LYS A 380 21.89 31.94 -11.41
C LYS A 380 21.43 32.50 -10.07
N THR A 381 20.36 33.29 -10.07
CA THR A 381 19.80 33.90 -8.86
C THR A 381 18.26 33.88 -8.87
N PRO A 382 17.59 34.03 -7.72
CA PRO A 382 16.14 34.23 -7.66
C PRO A 382 15.66 35.46 -8.43
N LYS A 383 16.52 36.50 -8.60
CA LYS A 383 16.22 37.67 -9.42
C LYS A 383 16.16 37.30 -10.90
N ASP A 384 17.11 36.50 -11.40
CA ASP A 384 17.11 36.08 -12.81
C ASP A 384 15.87 35.22 -13.12
N LEU A 385 15.46 34.37 -12.17
CA LEU A 385 14.18 33.66 -12.25
C LEU A 385 13.01 34.65 -12.30
N ALA A 386 12.96 35.63 -11.39
CA ALA A 386 11.90 36.63 -11.35
C ALA A 386 11.76 37.41 -12.66
N ASP A 387 12.89 37.84 -13.24
CA ASP A 387 12.93 38.55 -14.51
C ASP A 387 12.43 37.66 -15.66
N TYR A 388 12.80 36.38 -15.67
CA TYR A 388 12.27 35.42 -16.64
C TYR A 388 10.77 35.19 -16.48
N LEU A 389 10.27 35.06 -15.25
CA LEU A 389 8.84 34.88 -14.98
C LEU A 389 8.01 36.07 -15.47
N LYS A 390 8.53 37.30 -15.38
CA LYS A 390 7.87 38.49 -15.95
C LYS A 390 7.74 38.39 -17.47
N VAL A 391 8.83 38.04 -18.17
CA VAL A 391 8.81 37.84 -19.63
C VAL A 391 7.79 36.77 -20.02
N VAL A 392 7.78 35.63 -19.32
CA VAL A 392 6.80 34.55 -19.57
C VAL A 392 5.36 35.01 -19.30
N SER A 393 5.13 35.87 -18.30
CA SER A 393 3.78 36.36 -18.00
C SER A 393 3.25 37.37 -19.03
N GLU A 394 4.14 38.13 -19.68
CA GLU A 394 3.79 39.19 -20.64
C GLU A 394 3.69 38.69 -22.09
N ASP A 395 4.39 37.60 -22.44
CA ASP A 395 4.35 36.98 -23.76
C ASP A 395 3.46 35.73 -23.76
N PHE A 396 2.28 35.83 -24.37
CA PHE A 396 1.35 34.71 -24.47
C PHE A 396 1.89 33.52 -25.26
N GLU A 397 2.68 33.71 -26.31
CA GLU A 397 3.22 32.59 -27.10
C GLU A 397 4.29 31.84 -26.29
N LEU A 398 5.11 32.56 -25.53
CA LEU A 398 6.02 31.94 -24.58
C LEU A 398 5.27 31.23 -23.45
N TYR A 399 4.25 31.85 -22.83
CA TYR A 399 3.40 31.23 -21.82
C TYR A 399 2.74 29.94 -22.34
N LYS A 400 2.14 30.02 -23.54
CA LYS A 400 1.49 28.91 -24.23
C LYS A 400 2.44 27.77 -24.54
N SER A 401 3.73 28.04 -24.79
CA SER A 401 4.74 27.01 -25.05
C SER A 401 4.80 25.97 -23.91
N TYR A 402 4.57 26.40 -22.66
CA TYR A 402 4.55 25.53 -21.48
C TYR A 402 3.36 24.57 -21.39
N PHE A 403 2.38 24.71 -22.28
CA PHE A 403 1.18 23.88 -22.35
C PHE A 403 1.13 23.00 -23.61
N GLN A 404 2.16 23.03 -24.46
CA GLN A 404 2.22 22.22 -25.69
C GLN A 404 2.22 20.71 -25.46
N TRP A 405 2.53 20.28 -24.24
CA TRP A 405 2.47 18.88 -23.80
C TRP A 405 1.04 18.41 -23.49
N LYS A 406 0.11 19.33 -23.19
CA LYS A 406 -1.28 19.00 -22.86
C LYS A 406 -1.93 18.30 -24.04
N GLY A 407 -2.62 17.21 -23.76
CA GLY A 407 -3.18 16.33 -24.78
C GLY A 407 -2.18 15.35 -25.40
N LYS A 408 -0.86 15.52 -25.21
CA LYS A 408 0.18 14.58 -25.68
C LYS A 408 0.67 13.64 -24.58
N TYR A 409 0.56 14.05 -23.32
CA TYR A 409 0.94 13.22 -22.17
C TYR A 409 -0.22 13.08 -21.18
N ASP A 410 -0.26 11.93 -20.52
CA ASP A 410 -1.06 11.69 -19.32
C ASP A 410 -0.17 11.82 -18.09
N VAL A 411 -0.63 12.61 -17.13
CA VAL A 411 -0.07 12.67 -15.78
C VAL A 411 -1.10 12.08 -14.85
N LYS A 412 -0.73 10.98 -14.18
CA LYS A 412 -1.56 10.34 -13.16
C LYS A 412 -0.83 10.43 -11.84
N PRO A 413 -1.11 11.46 -11.02
CA PRO A 413 -0.55 11.55 -9.69
C PRO A 413 -0.91 10.30 -8.89
N TRP A 414 0.00 9.94 -8.03
CA TRP A 414 -0.17 8.86 -7.09
C TRP A 414 -1.26 9.21 -6.08
N GLU A 415 -2.23 8.32 -5.93
CA GLU A 415 -3.36 8.52 -5.02
C GLU A 415 -3.13 7.81 -3.67
N TYR A 416 -2.40 6.69 -3.64
CA TYR A 416 -2.25 5.83 -2.46
C TYR A 416 -1.03 4.89 -2.54
N TYR A 417 -0.47 4.50 -1.39
CA TYR A 417 0.65 3.54 -1.32
C TYR A 417 0.26 2.19 -1.90
N THR A 418 1.07 1.66 -2.82
CA THR A 418 0.83 0.36 -3.44
C THR A 418 2.08 -0.51 -3.41
N PHE A 419 1.92 -1.73 -2.89
CA PHE A 419 2.96 -2.74 -2.88
C PHE A 419 2.80 -3.74 -4.03
N CYS A 420 1.98 -3.42 -5.06
CA CYS A 420 1.79 -4.31 -6.22
C CYS A 420 3.10 -4.56 -6.97
N LYS A 421 3.96 -3.54 -7.14
CA LYS A 421 5.26 -3.72 -7.82
C LYS A 421 6.22 -4.59 -7.00
N LEU A 422 6.20 -4.47 -5.68
CA LEU A 422 6.96 -5.36 -4.80
C LEU A 422 6.42 -6.80 -4.90
N CYS A 423 5.09 -6.96 -4.89
CA CYS A 423 4.44 -8.26 -5.09
C CYS A 423 4.86 -8.88 -6.43
N ALA A 424 4.80 -8.13 -7.53
CA ALA A 424 5.26 -8.60 -8.83
C ALA A 424 6.74 -8.99 -8.84
N LYS A 425 7.61 -8.21 -8.18
CA LYS A 425 9.04 -8.54 -8.05
C LYS A 425 9.26 -9.83 -7.25
N LEU A 426 8.45 -10.11 -6.22
CA LEU A 426 8.51 -11.38 -5.48
C LEU A 426 8.12 -12.60 -6.32
N HIS A 427 7.24 -12.44 -7.31
CA HIS A 427 6.90 -13.50 -8.28
C HIS A 427 7.95 -13.67 -9.39
N SER A 428 8.84 -12.69 -9.57
CA SER A 428 9.89 -12.73 -10.59
C SER A 428 11.09 -13.61 -10.22
N THR A 429 11.93 -13.92 -11.21
CA THR A 429 13.20 -14.64 -10.99
C THR A 429 14.15 -13.91 -10.03
N SER A 430 14.06 -12.58 -9.97
CA SER A 430 14.86 -11.73 -9.07
C SER A 430 14.72 -12.11 -7.58
N PHE A 431 13.58 -12.70 -7.19
CA PHE A 431 13.40 -13.16 -5.80
C PHE A 431 14.42 -14.24 -5.42
N ARG A 432 14.85 -15.07 -6.38
CA ARG A 432 15.80 -16.17 -6.16
C ARG A 432 17.26 -15.70 -6.14
N GLU A 433 17.54 -14.51 -6.62
CA GLU A 433 18.89 -13.94 -6.65
C GLU A 433 19.33 -13.53 -5.24
N THR A 434 20.63 -13.62 -4.95
CA THR A 434 21.18 -13.06 -3.71
C THR A 434 21.40 -11.57 -3.93
N SER A 435 20.84 -10.72 -3.06
CA SER A 435 20.97 -9.27 -3.15
C SER A 435 21.18 -8.70 -1.76
N VAL A 436 22.16 -7.81 -1.55
CA VAL A 436 22.40 -7.11 -0.29
C VAL A 436 23.05 -5.77 -0.63
N TYR A 437 22.60 -4.69 0.01
CA TYR A 437 23.31 -3.42 -0.03
C TYR A 437 24.54 -3.51 0.89
N PRO A 438 25.76 -3.22 0.41
CA PRO A 438 26.96 -3.22 1.26
C PRO A 438 26.88 -2.20 2.40
N ASP A 439 26.29 -1.04 2.12
CA ASP A 439 25.93 -0.04 3.12
C ASP A 439 24.67 0.70 2.68
N ILE A 440 23.53 0.36 3.29
CA ILE A 440 22.26 1.00 2.98
C ILE A 440 22.23 2.49 3.37
N LEU A 441 22.97 2.89 4.40
CA LEU A 441 23.03 4.28 4.83
C LEU A 441 23.85 5.13 3.87
N GLN A 442 24.96 4.59 3.36
CA GLN A 442 25.73 5.24 2.31
C GLN A 442 24.88 5.42 1.04
N TRP A 443 24.18 4.36 0.61
CA TRP A 443 23.30 4.45 -0.55
C TRP A 443 22.19 5.49 -0.32
N TRP A 444 21.53 5.49 0.84
CA TRP A 444 20.38 6.36 1.06
C TRP A 444 20.76 7.82 1.36
N ASN A 445 21.72 8.06 2.26
CA ASN A 445 22.05 9.42 2.69
C ASN A 445 23.02 10.09 1.71
N ASP A 446 24.11 9.41 1.35
CA ASP A 446 25.23 10.07 0.66
C ASP A 446 24.96 10.19 -0.84
N THR A 447 24.49 9.11 -1.48
CA THR A 447 24.24 9.12 -2.93
C THR A 447 22.92 9.76 -3.34
N SER A 448 22.12 10.24 -2.38
CA SER A 448 20.92 11.04 -2.67
C SER A 448 21.25 12.50 -2.94
N HIS A 449 22.49 12.94 -2.66
CA HIS A 449 22.98 14.28 -2.96
C HIS A 449 22.02 15.40 -2.54
N CYS A 450 21.48 15.27 -1.33
CA CYS A 450 20.55 16.23 -0.76
C CYS A 450 21.29 17.53 -0.41
N ARG A 451 20.77 18.66 -0.91
CA ARG A 451 21.38 19.98 -0.78
C ARG A 451 20.49 20.95 -0.03
N THR A 452 21.10 21.98 0.53
CA THR A 452 20.41 23.05 1.27
C THR A 452 20.68 24.41 0.64
N TRP A 453 19.69 25.30 0.61
CA TRP A 453 19.90 26.66 0.13
C TRP A 453 20.58 27.52 1.18
N ASN A 454 21.68 28.17 0.80
CA ASN A 454 22.36 29.14 1.64
C ASN A 454 21.93 30.56 1.26
N ARG A 455 21.21 31.22 2.17
CA ARG A 455 20.69 32.59 1.98
C ARG A 455 21.79 33.62 1.71
N ASN A 456 22.92 33.54 2.40
CA ASN A 456 24.00 34.54 2.30
C ASN A 456 24.76 34.42 0.98
N ALA A 457 25.09 33.18 0.59
CA ALA A 457 25.80 32.90 -0.65
C ALA A 457 24.87 32.87 -1.88
N LYS A 458 23.55 32.86 -1.68
CA LYS A 458 22.52 32.73 -2.73
C LYS A 458 22.78 31.55 -3.66
N GLN A 459 23.14 30.40 -3.09
CA GLN A 459 23.42 29.16 -3.82
C GLN A 459 23.07 27.93 -2.99
N LEU A 460 22.96 26.77 -3.64
CA LEU A 460 22.85 25.48 -2.98
C LEU A 460 24.22 25.00 -2.47
N LEU A 461 24.24 24.46 -1.25
CA LEU A 461 25.37 23.77 -0.64
C LEU A 461 25.17 22.25 -0.69
#